data_AF-A0A812SUA2-F1
#
_entry.id   AF-A0A812SUA2-F1
#
_cell.length_a   1.000
_cell.length_b   1.000
_cell.length_c   1.000
_cell.angle_alpha   90.00
_cell.angle_beta   90.00
_cell.angle_gamma   90.00
#
_symmetry.space_group_name_H-M   'P 1'
#
loop_
_entity.id
_entity.type
_entity.pdbx_description
1 polymer ?
#
loop_
_entity_poly.entity_id
_entity_poly.type
_entity_poly.pdbx_seq_one_letter_code
_entity_poly.pdbx_strand_id
1 'polypeptide(L)'
;MDIQHKLDAVAALTLGKDMCWRDYVQGAYRMRGIGRGQRICLYVIPEVVELISRDLHLAGIEEALRGPSKEPWTQSEKGRLLAVAAWLLVNSIRTERIQFAMLQLQNLANVWRRNAFKGVMKDFEMVTADGLKEAVQVFKEPIAFTLPSGVPRPRGVHEVVEDRVEQMSALIADQEDQDAVAEVKNNVQELSKLADEKEGEAGLETEQQREQEQERQQEQEQEEEKEQEIEIEKFVDLMHCRDDEEPESWPLATLQAEEKAKQFYEAQRFKLWKRRPLDNLPLA
;
A
#
# COMPACT_ATOMS: atom_id res chain seq x y z
N MET A 1 7.44 -12.48 3.72
CA MET A 1 8.12 -13.78 3.87
C MET A 1 9.60 -13.75 3.50
N ASP A 2 10.42 -14.57 4.16
CA ASP A 2 11.86 -14.79 3.87
C ASP A 2 12.01 -15.91 2.84
N ILE A 3 12.89 -15.77 1.84
CA ILE A 3 13.00 -16.74 0.75
C ILE A 3 13.90 -17.89 1.21
N GLN A 4 13.37 -19.12 1.19
CA GLN A 4 14.15 -20.30 1.57
C GLN A 4 15.30 -20.52 0.58
N HIS A 5 16.53 -20.52 1.09
CA HIS A 5 17.74 -20.69 0.30
C HIS A 5 18.61 -21.84 0.81
N LYS A 6 19.43 -22.40 -0.07
CA LYS A 6 20.50 -23.35 0.32
C LYS A 6 21.52 -22.64 1.23
N LEU A 7 22.18 -23.39 2.12
CA LEU A 7 23.11 -22.84 3.11
C LEU A 7 24.28 -22.07 2.47
N ASP A 8 24.79 -22.55 1.34
CA ASP A 8 25.90 -21.93 0.61
C ASP A 8 25.45 -20.97 -0.51
N ALA A 9 24.16 -20.60 -0.54
CA ALA A 9 23.64 -19.71 -1.59
C ALA A 9 24.18 -18.28 -1.43
N VAL A 10 24.54 -17.69 -2.57
CA VAL A 10 24.80 -16.25 -2.68
C VAL A 10 23.66 -15.65 -3.49
N ALA A 11 22.90 -14.76 -2.87
CA ALA A 11 21.81 -14.04 -3.52
C ALA A 11 22.40 -12.99 -4.47
N ALA A 12 21.89 -12.92 -5.70
CA ALA A 12 22.21 -11.82 -6.61
C ALA A 12 21.13 -10.74 -6.49
N LEU A 13 21.52 -9.51 -6.17
CA LEU A 13 20.64 -8.35 -6.15
C LEU A 13 21.03 -7.42 -7.30
N THR A 14 20.07 -6.96 -8.08
CA THR A 14 20.31 -6.03 -9.20
C THR A 14 19.73 -4.66 -8.88
N LEU A 15 20.29 -3.60 -9.47
CA LEU A 15 19.76 -2.24 -9.35
C LEU A 15 19.05 -1.81 -10.64
N GLY A 16 17.81 -1.33 -10.51
CA GLY A 16 17.08 -0.64 -11.58
C GLY A 16 17.23 0.88 -11.51
N LYS A 17 16.97 1.58 -12.62
CA LYS A 17 17.08 3.06 -12.70
C LYS A 17 16.11 3.78 -11.74
N ASP A 18 14.90 3.24 -11.55
CA ASP A 18 13.81 3.86 -10.77
C ASP A 18 13.70 3.28 -9.35
N MET A 19 14.65 2.44 -8.94
CA MET A 19 14.57 1.76 -7.66
C MET A 19 14.82 2.74 -6.51
N CYS A 20 14.04 2.62 -5.44
CA CYS A 20 14.19 3.43 -4.23
C CYS A 20 14.87 2.66 -3.10
N TRP A 21 15.23 3.36 -2.02
CA TRP A 21 15.88 2.73 -0.86
C TRP A 21 15.04 1.63 -0.22
N ARG A 22 13.71 1.81 -0.17
CA ARG A 22 12.77 0.82 0.37
C ARG A 22 12.84 -0.49 -0.42
N ASP A 23 12.70 -0.43 -1.74
CA ASP A 23 12.71 -1.61 -2.62
C ASP A 23 14.01 -2.41 -2.47
N TYR A 24 15.14 -1.69 -2.45
CA TYR A 24 16.46 -2.28 -2.26
C TYR A 24 16.57 -3.01 -0.91
N VAL A 25 16.18 -2.35 0.18
CA VAL A 25 16.26 -2.92 1.53
C VAL A 25 15.29 -4.09 1.67
N GLN A 26 14.07 -3.99 1.14
CA GLN A 26 13.07 -5.06 1.19
C GLN A 26 13.56 -6.30 0.41
N GLY A 27 14.09 -6.10 -0.80
CA GLY A 27 14.72 -7.17 -1.58
C GLY A 27 15.91 -7.79 -0.86
N ALA A 28 16.81 -6.96 -0.31
CA ALA A 28 17.95 -7.44 0.47
C ALA A 28 17.50 -8.19 1.75
N TYR A 29 16.42 -7.75 2.38
CA TYR A 29 15.89 -8.32 3.61
C TYR A 29 15.27 -9.70 3.36
N ARG A 30 14.53 -9.89 2.27
CA ARG A 30 13.92 -11.19 1.91
C ARG A 30 14.93 -12.26 1.51
N MET A 31 16.16 -11.84 1.20
CA MET A 31 17.26 -12.71 0.79
C MET A 31 18.27 -12.91 1.94
N ARG A 32 17.92 -12.52 3.17
CA ARG A 32 18.84 -12.54 4.32
C ARG A 32 18.70 -13.85 5.09
N GLY A 33 19.80 -14.59 5.25
CA GLY A 33 19.94 -15.54 6.35
C GLY A 33 21.15 -15.16 7.19
N ILE A 34 20.91 -14.22 8.12
CA ILE A 34 21.95 -13.73 9.01
C ILE A 34 22.43 -14.90 9.91
N GLY A 35 23.72 -15.22 9.84
CA GLY A 35 24.39 -16.19 10.74
C GLY A 35 24.68 -17.58 10.17
N ARG A 36 24.33 -17.88 8.90
CA ARG A 36 24.58 -19.21 8.27
C ARG A 36 25.55 -19.21 7.07
N GLY A 37 26.20 -18.08 6.77
CA GLY A 37 27.18 -17.97 5.67
C GLY A 37 26.63 -17.44 4.34
N GLN A 38 25.34 -17.15 4.26
CA GLN A 38 24.69 -16.59 3.07
C GLN A 38 25.12 -15.12 2.88
N ARG A 39 25.41 -14.74 1.62
CA ARG A 39 25.87 -13.41 1.22
C ARG A 39 25.00 -12.86 0.10
N ILE A 40 24.89 -11.53 0.03
CA ILE A 40 24.26 -10.83 -1.09
C ILE A 40 25.36 -10.25 -1.97
N CYS A 41 25.30 -10.52 -3.27
CA CYS A 41 26.16 -9.98 -4.29
C CYS A 41 25.37 -8.96 -5.11
N LEU A 42 25.80 -7.70 -5.06
CA LEU A 42 25.17 -6.60 -5.77
C LEU A 42 25.73 -6.48 -7.19
N TYR A 43 24.85 -6.60 -8.18
CA TYR A 43 25.14 -6.37 -9.59
C TYR A 43 24.62 -5.01 -10.02
N VAL A 44 25.53 -4.17 -10.50
CA VAL A 44 25.21 -2.83 -11.02
C VAL A 44 25.69 -2.76 -12.46
N ILE A 45 24.77 -2.47 -13.38
CA ILE A 45 25.10 -2.28 -14.79
C ILE A 45 25.80 -0.93 -15.01
N PRO A 46 26.66 -0.79 -16.02
CA PRO A 46 27.43 0.45 -16.28
C PRO A 46 26.55 1.71 -16.37
N GLU A 47 25.38 1.60 -17.00
CA GLU A 47 24.44 2.71 -17.18
C GLU A 47 23.93 3.24 -15.83
N VAL A 48 23.69 2.36 -14.87
CA VAL A 48 23.28 2.74 -13.51
C VAL A 48 24.47 3.35 -12.75
N VAL A 49 25.70 2.88 -12.97
CA VAL A 49 26.92 3.50 -12.40
C VAL A 49 27.08 4.95 -12.89
N GLU A 50 26.79 5.21 -14.17
CA GLU A 50 26.82 6.56 -14.74
C GLU A 50 25.72 7.46 -14.12
N LEU A 51 24.51 6.93 -13.94
CA LEU A 51 23.42 7.64 -13.26
C LEU A 51 23.78 7.98 -11.81
N ILE A 52 24.31 7.01 -11.06
CA ILE A 52 24.79 7.21 -9.69
C ILE A 52 25.85 8.31 -9.67
N SER A 53 26.87 8.22 -10.53
CA SER A 53 27.95 9.21 -10.58
C SER A 53 27.42 10.62 -10.86
N ARG A 54 26.55 10.77 -11.86
CA ARG A 54 25.95 12.06 -12.23
C ARG A 54 25.15 12.66 -11.07
N ASP A 55 24.27 11.87 -10.48
CA ASP A 55 23.34 12.35 -9.45
C ASP A 55 24.07 12.70 -8.15
N LEU A 56 25.05 11.89 -7.74
CA LEU A 56 25.89 12.16 -6.57
C LEU A 56 26.78 13.39 -6.77
N HIS A 57 27.23 13.63 -8.01
CA HIS A 57 27.97 14.83 -8.37
C HIS A 57 27.10 16.09 -8.24
N LEU A 58 25.87 16.06 -8.79
CA LEU A 58 24.90 17.14 -8.65
C LEU A 58 24.53 17.41 -7.18
N ALA A 59 24.45 16.35 -6.36
CA ALA A 59 24.20 16.47 -4.93
C ALA A 59 25.43 16.92 -4.12
N GLY A 60 26.62 17.00 -4.73
CA GLY A 60 27.85 17.44 -4.06
C GLY A 60 28.37 16.50 -2.96
N ILE A 61 27.97 15.22 -2.97
CA ILE A 61 28.31 14.25 -1.91
C ILE A 61 29.41 13.26 -2.30
N GLU A 62 29.92 13.33 -3.53
CA GLU A 62 30.92 12.41 -4.07
C GLU A 62 32.20 12.31 -3.21
N GLU A 63 32.66 13.45 -2.67
CA GLU A 63 33.86 13.50 -1.80
C GLU A 63 33.67 12.73 -0.49
N ALA A 64 32.45 12.70 0.06
CA ALA A 64 32.13 11.96 1.29
C ALA A 64 32.09 10.44 1.08
N LEU A 65 32.00 9.99 -0.19
CA LEU A 65 31.83 8.59 -0.58
C LEU A 65 33.14 7.93 -1.03
N ARG A 66 34.25 8.66 -1.00
CA ARG A 66 35.58 8.13 -1.32
C ARG A 66 35.98 7.01 -0.36
N GLY A 67 36.76 6.06 -0.87
CA GLY A 67 37.32 4.97 -0.06
C GLY A 67 38.31 5.47 1.00
N PRO A 68 38.74 4.61 1.94
CA PRO A 68 39.71 4.96 2.99
C PRO A 68 41.04 5.49 2.43
N SER A 69 41.41 5.08 1.21
CA SER A 69 42.60 5.55 0.49
C SER A 69 42.34 6.76 -0.44
N LYS A 70 41.20 7.46 -0.29
CA LYS A 70 40.72 8.57 -1.16
C LYS A 70 40.47 8.20 -2.62
N GLU A 71 40.47 6.91 -2.92
CA GLU A 71 40.08 6.37 -4.23
C GLU A 71 38.60 6.69 -4.55
N PRO A 72 38.25 6.79 -5.85
CA PRO A 72 36.85 6.94 -6.26
C PRO A 72 35.97 5.86 -5.63
N TRP A 73 34.71 6.20 -5.35
CA TRP A 73 33.77 5.29 -4.72
C TRP A 73 33.62 3.96 -5.48
N THR A 74 33.84 3.96 -6.81
CA THR A 74 33.76 2.78 -7.69
C THR A 74 34.83 1.72 -7.41
N GLN A 75 35.98 2.10 -6.86
CA GLN A 75 37.11 1.19 -6.60
C GLN A 75 37.01 0.53 -5.22
N SER A 76 36.35 1.21 -4.27
CA SER A 76 36.17 0.70 -2.90
C SER A 76 34.87 -0.10 -2.78
N GLU A 77 34.88 -1.24 -2.08
CA GLU A 77 33.64 -1.98 -1.79
C GLU A 77 32.71 -1.17 -0.88
N LYS A 78 33.26 -0.59 0.20
CA LYS A 78 32.51 0.28 1.11
C LYS A 78 31.99 1.53 0.39
N GLY A 79 32.81 2.13 -0.47
CA GLY A 79 32.43 3.29 -1.28
C GLY A 79 31.25 2.97 -2.20
N ARG A 80 31.27 1.84 -2.90
CA ARG A 80 30.17 1.36 -3.75
C ARG A 80 28.86 1.20 -2.98
N LEU A 81 28.89 0.54 -1.83
CA LEU A 81 27.68 0.34 -1.03
C LEU A 81 27.10 1.66 -0.50
N LEU A 82 27.96 2.59 -0.05
CA LEU A 82 27.53 3.92 0.40
C LEU A 82 26.98 4.76 -0.75
N ALA A 83 27.62 4.73 -1.92
CA ALA A 83 27.17 5.46 -3.11
C ALA A 83 25.81 4.96 -3.59
N VAL A 84 25.60 3.63 -3.62
CA VAL A 84 24.30 3.02 -3.94
C VAL A 84 23.25 3.44 -2.91
N ALA A 85 23.56 3.38 -1.62
CA ALA A 85 22.62 3.79 -0.58
C ALA A 85 22.22 5.27 -0.69
N ALA A 86 23.21 6.15 -0.90
CA ALA A 86 22.97 7.57 -1.08
C ALA A 86 22.13 7.86 -2.34
N TRP A 87 22.43 7.21 -3.46
CA TRP A 87 21.69 7.38 -4.70
C TRP A 87 20.24 6.88 -4.60
N LEU A 88 20.02 5.74 -3.93
CA LEU A 88 18.67 5.22 -3.69
C LEU A 88 17.84 6.15 -2.78
N LEU A 89 18.47 6.84 -1.83
CA LEU A 89 17.81 7.89 -1.03
C LEU A 89 17.47 9.12 -1.87
N VAL A 90 18.36 9.54 -2.78
CA VAL A 90 18.06 10.61 -3.74
C VAL A 90 16.86 10.24 -4.60
N ASN A 91 16.77 8.98 -5.06
CA ASN A 91 15.60 8.49 -5.78
C ASN A 91 14.33 8.50 -4.93
N SER A 92 14.42 8.13 -3.64
CA SER A 92 13.28 8.26 -2.71
C SER A 92 12.79 9.71 -2.61
N ILE A 93 13.69 10.70 -2.52
CA ILE A 93 13.32 12.12 -2.48
C ILE A 93 12.66 12.57 -3.80
N ARG A 94 13.15 12.11 -4.95
CA ARG A 94 12.50 12.39 -6.25
C ARG A 94 11.09 11.80 -6.31
N THR A 95 10.92 10.59 -5.78
CA THR A 95 9.63 9.91 -5.69
C THR A 95 8.66 10.73 -4.83
N GLU A 96 9.07 11.16 -3.64
CA GLU A 96 8.28 12.02 -2.75
C GLU A 96 7.87 13.35 -3.41
N ARG A 97 8.73 13.92 -4.25
CA ARG A 97 8.40 15.13 -5.02
C ARG A 97 7.24 14.89 -6.00
N ILE A 98 7.27 13.77 -6.73
CA ILE A 98 6.21 13.40 -7.67
C ILE A 98 4.90 13.16 -6.91
N GLN A 99 4.97 12.45 -5.77
CA GLN A 99 3.82 12.24 -4.87
C GLN A 99 3.23 13.56 -4.37
N PHE A 100 4.08 14.51 -3.98
CA PHE A 100 3.62 15.84 -3.57
C PHE A 100 2.93 16.58 -4.72
N ALA A 101 3.46 16.52 -5.95
CA ALA A 101 2.81 17.08 -7.12
C ALA A 101 1.45 16.43 -7.42
N MET A 102 1.35 15.11 -7.23
CA MET A 102 0.08 14.37 -7.35
C MET A 102 -0.94 14.82 -6.29
N LEU A 103 -0.50 15.01 -5.05
CA LEU A 103 -1.34 15.55 -3.97
C LEU A 103 -1.85 16.95 -4.31
N GLN A 104 -1.02 17.82 -4.91
CA GLN A 104 -1.47 19.15 -5.37
C GLN A 104 -2.58 19.04 -6.42
N LEU A 105 -2.47 18.12 -7.38
CA LEU A 105 -3.52 17.88 -8.38
C LEU A 105 -4.82 17.34 -7.75
N GLN A 106 -4.72 16.51 -6.71
CA GLN A 106 -5.87 16.01 -5.97
C GLN A 106 -6.52 17.11 -5.12
N ASN A 107 -5.74 17.92 -4.40
CA ASN A 107 -6.23 19.07 -3.63
C ASN A 107 -6.96 20.06 -4.53
N LEU A 108 -6.38 20.33 -5.70
CA LEU A 108 -7.01 21.13 -6.73
C LEU A 108 -8.35 20.53 -7.17
N ALA A 109 -8.38 19.22 -7.44
CA ALA A 109 -9.60 18.54 -7.82
C ALA A 109 -10.68 18.54 -6.72
N ASN A 110 -10.28 18.52 -5.46
CA ASN A 110 -11.20 18.54 -4.33
C ASN A 110 -11.98 19.86 -4.25
N VAL A 111 -11.41 20.99 -4.70
CA VAL A 111 -12.10 22.30 -4.71
C VAL A 111 -13.37 22.22 -5.54
N TRP A 112 -13.26 21.91 -6.84
CA TRP A 112 -14.43 21.85 -7.71
C TRP A 112 -15.29 20.61 -7.46
N ARG A 113 -14.72 19.47 -7.03
CA ARG A 113 -15.51 18.28 -6.64
C ARG A 113 -16.43 18.56 -5.46
N ARG A 114 -15.96 19.31 -4.45
CA ARG A 114 -16.78 19.71 -3.30
C ARG A 114 -17.95 20.58 -3.75
N ASN A 115 -17.71 21.54 -4.63
CA ASN A 115 -18.75 22.44 -5.12
C ASN A 115 -19.73 21.75 -6.07
N ALA A 116 -19.22 20.89 -6.96
CA ALA A 116 -20.03 20.03 -7.81
C ALA A 116 -20.92 19.11 -6.95
N PHE A 117 -20.38 18.48 -5.91
CA PHE A 117 -21.15 17.62 -5.01
C PHE A 117 -22.25 18.39 -4.28
N LYS A 118 -21.96 19.59 -3.75
CA LYS A 118 -22.97 20.46 -3.15
C LYS A 118 -24.09 20.80 -4.14
N GLY A 119 -23.74 21.09 -5.39
CA GLY A 119 -24.70 21.34 -6.46
C GLY A 119 -25.57 20.12 -6.76
N VAL A 120 -24.95 18.94 -6.90
CA VAL A 120 -25.66 17.67 -7.13
C VAL A 120 -26.62 17.35 -6.00
N MET A 121 -26.19 17.50 -4.74
CA MET A 121 -27.02 17.20 -3.58
C MET A 121 -28.18 18.21 -3.39
N LYS A 122 -28.04 19.43 -3.90
CA LYS A 122 -29.10 20.45 -3.84
C LYS A 122 -30.17 20.22 -4.90
N ASP A 123 -29.74 19.91 -6.12
CA ASP A 123 -30.62 19.88 -7.30
C ASP A 123 -30.88 18.44 -7.82
N PHE A 124 -30.71 17.43 -6.96
CA PHE A 124 -30.81 16.01 -7.34
C PHE A 124 -32.19 15.63 -7.93
N GLU A 125 -33.25 16.33 -7.55
CA GLU A 125 -34.61 16.12 -8.08
C GLU A 125 -34.78 16.69 -9.49
N MET A 126 -33.94 17.66 -9.88
CA MET A 126 -33.98 18.34 -11.18
C MET A 126 -33.03 17.65 -12.18
N VAL A 127 -33.24 16.36 -12.39
CA VAL A 127 -32.38 15.44 -13.19
C VAL A 127 -32.03 15.96 -14.60
N THR A 128 -32.82 16.87 -15.16
CA THR A 128 -32.63 17.42 -16.51
C THR A 128 -31.87 18.75 -16.57
N ALA A 129 -31.53 19.37 -15.44
CA ALA A 129 -30.83 20.65 -15.42
C ALA A 129 -29.41 20.52 -15.98
N ASP A 130 -29.00 21.44 -16.87
CA ASP A 130 -27.69 21.36 -17.51
C ASP A 130 -26.53 21.57 -16.52
N GLY A 131 -26.73 22.41 -15.49
CA GLY A 131 -25.76 22.56 -14.39
C GLY A 131 -25.55 21.28 -13.56
N LEU A 132 -26.59 20.45 -13.42
CA LEU A 132 -26.47 19.15 -12.75
C LEU A 132 -25.65 18.17 -13.59
N LYS A 133 -25.83 18.17 -14.93
CA LYS A 133 -25.03 17.35 -15.83
C LYS A 133 -23.55 17.71 -15.74
N GLU A 134 -23.22 19.00 -15.79
CA GLU A 134 -21.83 19.48 -15.66
C GLU A 134 -21.21 19.06 -14.32
N ALA A 135 -21.94 19.22 -13.22
CA ALA A 135 -21.48 18.80 -11.89
C ALA A 135 -21.27 17.28 -11.79
N VAL A 136 -22.10 16.47 -12.45
CA VAL A 136 -21.92 15.00 -12.48
C VAL A 136 -20.74 14.59 -13.37
N GLN A 137 -20.46 15.32 -14.46
CA GLN A 137 -19.33 15.00 -15.34
C GLN A 137 -17.98 15.11 -14.63
N VAL A 138 -17.85 15.96 -13.62
CA VAL A 138 -16.65 16.09 -12.78
C VAL A 138 -16.22 14.76 -12.13
N PHE A 139 -17.17 13.86 -11.85
CA PHE A 139 -16.92 12.56 -11.23
C PHE A 139 -16.76 11.42 -12.22
N LYS A 140 -16.88 11.70 -13.52
CA LYS A 140 -16.74 10.71 -14.58
C LYS A 140 -15.40 10.87 -15.26
N GLU A 141 -14.69 9.76 -15.38
CA GLU A 141 -13.49 9.67 -16.21
C GLU A 141 -13.90 9.16 -17.60
N PRO A 142 -13.81 10.00 -18.65
CA PRO A 142 -14.19 9.57 -19.98
C PRO A 142 -13.20 8.55 -20.51
N ILE A 143 -13.69 7.35 -20.83
CA ILE A 143 -12.90 6.33 -21.52
C ILE A 143 -12.83 6.71 -23.00
N ALA A 144 -11.69 7.23 -23.43
CA ALA A 144 -11.44 7.56 -24.83
C ALA A 144 -10.97 6.32 -25.60
N PHE A 145 -11.69 5.94 -26.66
CA PHE A 145 -11.28 4.87 -27.58
C PHE A 145 -10.51 5.36 -28.80
N THR A 146 -10.43 6.69 -28.98
CA THR A 146 -9.70 7.33 -30.08
C THR A 146 -8.25 7.54 -29.70
N LEU A 147 -7.35 6.91 -30.46
CA LEU A 147 -5.91 7.11 -30.33
C LEU A 147 -5.46 8.37 -31.07
N PRO A 148 -4.74 9.29 -30.42
CA PRO A 148 -4.12 10.44 -31.08
C PRO A 148 -3.17 9.97 -32.18
N SER A 149 -3.13 10.67 -33.32
CA SER A 149 -2.30 10.30 -34.47
C SER A 149 -0.80 10.58 -34.29
N GLY A 150 -0.36 11.07 -33.12
CA GLY A 150 1.03 11.43 -32.86
C GLY A 150 1.42 11.29 -31.39
N VAL A 151 2.73 11.29 -31.14
CA VAL A 151 3.29 11.20 -29.78
C VAL A 151 2.93 12.49 -29.02
N PRO A 152 2.23 12.41 -27.88
CA PRO A 152 1.93 13.56 -27.04
C PRO A 152 3.21 14.26 -26.58
N ARG A 153 3.18 15.59 -26.51
CA ARG A 153 4.31 16.35 -25.98
C ARG A 153 4.31 16.24 -24.44
N PRO A 154 5.48 16.09 -23.79
CA PRO A 154 5.56 16.17 -22.34
C PRO A 154 5.04 17.53 -21.88
N ARG A 155 4.03 17.53 -21.01
CA ARG A 155 3.53 18.75 -20.37
C ARG A 155 4.06 18.85 -18.95
N GLY A 156 4.31 20.08 -18.53
CA GLY A 156 4.66 20.37 -17.15
C GLY A 156 3.44 20.22 -16.24
N VAL A 157 3.65 19.84 -14.98
CA VAL A 157 2.55 19.77 -13.99
C VAL A 157 1.85 21.12 -13.82
N HIS A 158 2.60 22.22 -13.93
CA HIS A 158 2.04 23.57 -13.84
C HIS A 158 1.07 23.88 -14.99
N GLU A 159 1.37 23.46 -16.21
CA GLU A 159 0.50 23.64 -17.38
C GLU A 159 -0.81 22.87 -17.19
N VAL A 160 -0.72 21.62 -16.69
CA VAL A 160 -1.89 20.78 -16.41
C VAL A 160 -2.78 21.42 -15.33
N VAL A 161 -2.18 22.02 -14.30
CA VAL A 161 -2.92 22.76 -13.26
C VAL A 161 -3.65 23.96 -13.85
N GLU A 162 -2.99 24.75 -14.70
CA GLU A 162 -3.59 25.91 -15.35
C GLU A 162 -4.77 25.51 -16.25
N ASP A 163 -4.57 24.50 -17.12
CA ASP A 163 -5.62 23.96 -17.99
C ASP A 163 -6.85 23.50 -17.19
N ARG A 164 -6.64 22.76 -16.09
CA ARG A 164 -7.74 22.25 -15.25
C ARG A 164 -8.48 23.37 -14.53
N VAL A 165 -7.77 24.40 -14.06
CA VAL A 165 -8.39 25.56 -13.42
C VAL A 165 -9.25 26.35 -14.41
N GLU A 166 -8.79 26.52 -15.65
CA GLU A 166 -9.55 27.19 -16.69
C GLU A 166 -10.83 26.41 -17.03
N GLN A 167 -10.70 25.08 -17.23
CA GLN A 167 -11.82 24.19 -17.53
C GLN A 167 -12.89 24.17 -16.43
N MET A 168 -12.49 24.21 -15.16
CA MET A 168 -13.39 24.11 -14.01
C MET A 168 -13.71 25.46 -13.37
N SER A 169 -13.44 26.58 -14.06
CA SER A 169 -13.65 27.94 -13.55
C SER A 169 -15.07 28.21 -13.04
N ALA A 170 -16.09 27.61 -13.65
CA ALA A 170 -17.49 27.72 -13.22
C ALA A 170 -17.78 27.10 -11.84
N LEU A 171 -16.94 26.18 -11.37
CA LEU A 171 -17.08 25.48 -10.10
C LEU A 171 -16.16 26.03 -8.99
N ILE A 172 -15.40 27.09 -9.28
CA ILE A 172 -14.59 27.84 -8.31
C ILE A 172 -15.41 29.07 -7.90
N ALA A 173 -16.14 28.97 -6.79
CA ALA A 173 -17.17 29.95 -6.44
C ALA A 173 -16.68 30.92 -5.35
N ASP A 174 -16.14 30.39 -4.26
CA ASP A 174 -15.87 31.16 -3.05
C ASP A 174 -14.45 31.73 -3.04
N GLN A 175 -14.21 32.78 -2.25
CA GLN A 175 -12.86 33.33 -2.05
C GLN A 175 -11.91 32.26 -1.48
N GLU A 176 -12.41 31.39 -0.60
CA GLU A 176 -11.66 30.24 -0.06
C GLU A 176 -11.20 29.28 -1.18
N ASP A 177 -12.01 29.09 -2.21
CA ASP A 177 -11.65 28.23 -3.36
C ASP A 177 -10.55 28.89 -4.19
N GLN A 178 -10.63 30.20 -4.39
CA GLN A 178 -9.61 30.97 -5.11
C GLN A 178 -8.27 30.97 -4.37
N ASP A 179 -8.31 31.10 -3.04
CA ASP A 179 -7.12 31.06 -2.19
C ASP A 179 -6.47 29.67 -2.24
N ALA A 180 -7.26 28.59 -2.16
CA ALA A 180 -6.77 27.21 -2.29
C ALA A 180 -6.16 26.94 -3.67
N VAL A 181 -6.77 27.43 -4.76
CA VAL A 181 -6.23 27.31 -6.11
C VAL A 181 -4.92 28.10 -6.26
N ALA A 182 -4.83 29.29 -5.67
CA ALA A 182 -3.62 30.10 -5.68
C ALA A 182 -2.48 29.42 -4.92
N GLU A 183 -2.76 28.82 -3.77
CA GLU A 183 -1.79 28.03 -3.00
C GLU A 183 -1.24 26.86 -3.84
N VAL A 184 -2.13 26.07 -4.47
CA VAL A 184 -1.72 24.95 -5.32
C VAL A 184 -0.88 25.44 -6.51
N LYS A 185 -1.27 26.54 -7.17
CA LYS A 185 -0.49 27.12 -8.27
C LYS A 185 0.92 27.50 -7.83
N ASN A 186 1.06 28.15 -6.68
CA ASN A 186 2.36 28.54 -6.13
C ASN A 186 3.22 27.30 -5.82
N ASN A 187 2.66 26.30 -5.13
CA ASN A 187 3.35 25.07 -4.78
C ASN A 187 3.87 24.34 -6.03
N VAL A 188 3.05 24.20 -7.07
CA VAL A 188 3.44 23.50 -8.31
C VAL A 188 4.44 24.32 -9.13
N GLN A 189 4.36 25.65 -9.12
CA GLN A 189 5.37 26.50 -9.74
C GLN A 189 6.73 26.39 -9.04
N GLU A 190 6.76 26.32 -7.70
CA GLU A 190 8.00 26.09 -6.96
C GLU A 190 8.62 24.73 -7.28
N LEU A 191 7.81 23.68 -7.37
CA LEU A 191 8.26 22.36 -7.80
C LEU A 191 8.86 22.38 -9.21
N SER A 192 8.22 23.09 -10.14
CA SER A 192 8.69 23.21 -11.52
C SER A 192 10.03 23.94 -11.63
N LYS A 193 10.37 24.84 -10.69
CA LYS A 193 11.68 25.50 -10.66
C LYS A 193 12.80 24.60 -10.16
N LEU A 194 12.45 23.57 -9.38
CA LEU A 194 13.38 22.62 -8.77
C LEU A 194 13.54 21.33 -9.59
N ALA A 195 12.70 21.12 -10.60
CA ALA A 195 12.68 19.90 -11.41
C ALA A 195 13.41 20.06 -12.74
N ASP A 196 14.15 19.02 -13.15
CA ASP A 196 14.59 18.86 -14.53
C ASP A 196 13.37 18.59 -15.42
N GLU A 197 13.37 19.12 -16.64
CA GLU A 197 12.27 19.07 -17.63
C GLU A 197 11.75 17.66 -17.97
N LYS A 198 12.42 16.60 -17.51
CA LYS A 198 12.10 15.20 -17.81
C LYS A 198 11.07 14.57 -16.86
N GLU A 199 10.74 15.21 -15.74
CA GLU A 199 9.75 14.73 -14.76
C GLU A 199 8.41 15.48 -14.90
N GLY A 200 7.79 15.38 -16.09
CA GLY A 200 6.48 15.96 -16.39
C GLY A 200 5.30 15.06 -16.02
N GLU A 201 4.14 15.29 -16.67
CA GLU A 201 2.89 14.53 -16.47
C GLU A 201 3.07 13.00 -16.58
N ALA A 202 3.92 12.51 -17.49
CA ALA A 202 4.20 11.09 -17.63
C ALA A 202 4.90 10.47 -16.40
N GLY A 203 5.66 11.27 -15.65
CA GLY A 203 6.26 10.84 -14.38
C GLY A 203 5.21 10.60 -13.30
N LEU A 204 4.16 11.43 -13.26
CA LEU A 204 3.02 11.27 -12.36
C LEU A 204 2.23 9.98 -12.64
N GLU A 205 1.93 9.70 -13.92
CA GLU A 205 1.20 8.48 -14.30
C GLU A 205 1.99 7.23 -13.95
N THR A 206 3.30 7.25 -14.19
CA THR A 206 4.19 6.11 -13.86
C THR A 206 4.25 5.88 -12.36
N GLU A 207 4.38 6.96 -11.57
CA GLU A 207 4.43 6.85 -10.11
C GLU A 207 3.10 6.39 -9.52
N GLN A 208 1.97 6.87 -10.05
CA GLN A 208 0.63 6.40 -9.65
C GLN A 208 0.44 4.91 -9.90
N GLN A 209 0.90 4.39 -11.04
CA GLN A 209 0.84 2.95 -11.33
C GLN A 209 1.67 2.14 -10.35
N ARG A 210 2.85 2.65 -9.99
CA ARG A 210 3.75 2.02 -9.02
C ARG A 210 3.15 1.96 -7.63
N GLU A 211 2.52 3.03 -7.15
CA GLU A 211 1.83 3.06 -5.85
C GLU A 211 0.69 2.04 -5.81
N GLN A 212 -0.14 1.99 -6.87
CA GLN A 212 -1.24 1.01 -6.94
C GLN A 212 -0.74 -0.43 -6.98
N GLU A 213 0.35 -0.69 -7.70
CA GLU A 213 0.97 -2.02 -7.70
C GLU A 213 1.51 -2.37 -6.31
N GLN A 214 2.11 -1.40 -5.61
CA GLN A 214 2.62 -1.58 -4.26
C GLN A 214 1.52 -1.86 -3.24
N GLU A 215 0.41 -1.11 -3.27
CA GLU A 215 -0.76 -1.35 -2.42
C GLU A 215 -1.32 -2.76 -2.65
N ARG A 216 -1.50 -3.16 -3.91
CA ARG A 216 -1.95 -4.53 -4.25
C ARG A 216 -1.01 -5.61 -3.73
N GLN A 217 0.30 -5.43 -3.85
CA GLN A 217 1.27 -6.39 -3.31
C GLN A 217 1.18 -6.47 -1.78
N GLN A 218 0.99 -5.34 -1.09
CA GLN A 218 0.85 -5.32 0.37
C GLN A 218 -0.44 -5.99 0.83
N GLU A 219 -1.56 -5.77 0.13
CA GLU A 219 -2.82 -6.45 0.40
C GLU A 219 -2.68 -7.96 0.22
N GLN A 220 -2.05 -8.41 -0.87
CA GLN A 220 -1.81 -9.82 -1.13
C GLN A 220 -0.94 -10.47 -0.03
N GLU A 221 0.13 -9.79 0.41
CA GLU A 221 0.97 -10.28 1.51
C GLU A 221 0.20 -10.41 2.83
N GLN A 222 -0.71 -9.46 3.15
CA GLN A 222 -1.56 -9.55 4.33
C GLN A 222 -2.58 -10.69 4.24
N GLU A 223 -3.12 -10.95 3.05
CA GLU A 223 -4.02 -12.09 2.82
C GLU A 223 -3.28 -13.41 3.04
N GLU A 224 -2.09 -13.57 2.47
CA GLU A 224 -1.25 -14.77 2.67
C GLU A 224 -0.90 -14.98 4.15
N GLU A 225 -0.58 -13.92 4.89
CA GLU A 225 -0.31 -14.02 6.34
C GLU A 225 -1.56 -14.49 7.12
N LYS A 226 -2.75 -13.95 6.81
CA LYS A 226 -4.00 -14.39 7.43
C LYS A 226 -4.34 -15.84 7.11
N GLU A 227 -4.12 -16.27 5.86
CA GLU A 227 -4.34 -17.65 5.47
C GLU A 227 -3.43 -18.60 6.26
N GLN A 228 -2.16 -18.25 6.43
CA GLN A 228 -1.23 -19.04 7.25
C GLN A 228 -1.64 -19.09 8.72
N GLU A 229 -2.11 -17.98 9.30
CA GLU A 229 -2.65 -17.97 10.67
C GLU A 229 -3.83 -18.93 10.81
N ILE A 230 -4.79 -18.89 9.87
CA ILE A 230 -5.95 -19.80 9.84
C ILE A 230 -5.50 -21.26 9.69
N GLU A 231 -4.50 -21.55 8.86
CA GLU A 231 -3.95 -22.91 8.72
C GLU A 231 -3.33 -23.42 10.02
N ILE A 232 -2.58 -22.57 10.72
CA ILE A 232 -1.99 -22.91 12.02
C ILE A 232 -3.10 -23.14 13.06
N GLU A 233 -4.12 -22.27 13.12
CA GLU A 233 -5.27 -22.45 14.01
C GLU A 233 -5.98 -23.79 13.75
N LYS A 234 -6.29 -24.09 12.48
CA LYS A 234 -6.88 -25.39 12.10
C LYS A 234 -6.00 -26.57 12.51
N PHE A 235 -4.69 -26.44 12.36
CA PHE A 235 -3.75 -27.50 12.74
C PHE A 235 -3.70 -27.69 14.27
N VAL A 236 -3.73 -26.60 15.04
CA VAL A 236 -3.82 -26.60 16.50
C VAL A 236 -5.14 -27.23 16.95
N ASP A 237 -6.27 -26.85 16.34
CA ASP A 237 -7.57 -27.46 16.61
C ASP A 237 -7.53 -28.98 16.34
N LEU A 238 -6.98 -29.40 15.19
CA LEU A 238 -6.85 -30.81 14.84
C LEU A 238 -5.98 -31.59 15.85
N MET A 239 -4.91 -30.97 16.38
CA MET A 239 -4.04 -31.55 17.40
C MET A 239 -4.71 -31.66 18.78
N HIS A 240 -5.72 -30.82 19.05
CA HIS A 240 -6.47 -30.82 20.30
C HIS A 240 -7.79 -31.60 20.24
N CYS A 241 -8.27 -31.95 19.04
CA CYS A 241 -9.35 -32.92 18.86
C CYS A 241 -8.89 -34.32 19.28
N ARG A 242 -9.53 -34.89 20.30
CA ARG A 242 -9.43 -36.32 20.58
C ARG A 242 -10.37 -37.07 19.63
N ASP A 243 -9.92 -38.21 19.10
CA ASP A 243 -10.65 -39.00 18.09
C ASP A 243 -12.10 -39.39 18.51
N ASP A 244 -12.42 -39.38 19.82
CA ASP A 244 -13.71 -39.79 20.39
C ASP A 244 -14.48 -38.65 21.11
N GLU A 245 -14.21 -37.37 20.80
CA GLU A 245 -14.83 -36.21 21.47
C GLU A 245 -16.01 -35.61 20.70
N GLU A 246 -16.68 -36.40 19.86
CA GLU A 246 -17.98 -36.01 19.30
C GLU A 246 -19.07 -36.10 20.39
N PRO A 247 -20.01 -35.15 20.49
CA PRO A 247 -21.13 -35.26 21.42
C PRO A 247 -21.98 -36.48 21.09
N GLU A 248 -21.88 -37.57 21.87
CA GLU A 248 -22.81 -38.68 21.77
C GLU A 248 -24.23 -38.19 22.12
N SER A 249 -25.04 -37.95 21.09
CA SER A 249 -26.43 -37.55 21.28
C SER A 249 -27.19 -38.69 21.95
N TRP A 250 -27.96 -38.39 23.00
CA TRP A 250 -28.82 -39.41 23.62
C TRP A 250 -29.86 -39.93 22.62
N PRO A 251 -30.05 -41.25 22.51
CA PRO A 251 -31.11 -41.79 21.66
C PRO A 251 -32.48 -41.30 22.16
N LEU A 252 -33.24 -40.62 21.29
CA LEU A 252 -34.57 -40.07 21.61
C LEU A 252 -35.55 -41.10 22.20
N ALA A 253 -35.38 -42.39 21.86
CA ALA A 253 -36.15 -43.49 22.41
C ALA A 253 -36.03 -43.63 23.95
N THR A 254 -34.91 -43.19 24.52
CA THR A 254 -34.68 -43.20 25.97
C THR A 254 -35.45 -42.09 26.69
N LEU A 255 -35.94 -41.07 25.97
CA LEU A 255 -36.69 -39.93 26.53
C LEU A 255 -38.21 -40.12 26.45
N GLN A 256 -38.70 -41.17 25.77
CA GLN A 256 -40.12 -41.37 25.52
C GLN A 256 -40.93 -41.77 26.77
N ALA A 257 -40.28 -42.34 27.78
CA ALA A 257 -40.93 -42.78 29.00
C ALA A 257 -39.97 -42.65 30.19
N GLU A 258 -40.50 -42.29 31.35
CA GLU A 258 -39.74 -42.10 32.58
C GLU A 258 -38.93 -43.35 32.98
N GLU A 259 -39.51 -44.54 32.81
CA GLU A 259 -38.84 -45.82 33.08
C GLU A 259 -37.63 -46.11 32.17
N LYS A 260 -37.60 -45.48 30.99
CA LYS A 260 -36.52 -45.64 29.99
C LYS A 260 -35.43 -44.58 30.14
N ALA A 261 -35.71 -43.49 30.84
CA ALA A 261 -34.84 -42.33 30.99
C ALA A 261 -33.79 -42.50 32.11
N LYS A 262 -33.12 -43.66 32.14
CA LYS A 262 -32.16 -44.05 33.21
C LYS A 262 -30.89 -43.19 33.23
N GLN A 263 -30.62 -42.46 32.16
CA GLN A 263 -29.49 -41.53 32.03
C GLN A 263 -29.64 -40.25 32.88
N PHE A 264 -30.84 -39.97 33.42
CA PHE A 264 -31.03 -38.86 34.35
C PHE A 264 -31.14 -39.36 35.79
N TYR A 265 -30.51 -38.62 36.69
CA TYR A 265 -30.72 -38.81 38.12
C TYR A 265 -32.01 -38.14 38.56
N GLU A 266 -32.79 -38.80 39.42
CA GLU A 266 -33.90 -38.17 40.12
C GLU A 266 -33.41 -36.89 40.80
N ALA A 267 -34.04 -35.75 40.50
CA ALA A 267 -33.64 -34.45 41.04
C ALA A 267 -33.64 -34.43 42.58
N GLN A 268 -34.49 -35.22 43.21
CA GLN A 268 -34.57 -35.40 44.67
C GLN A 268 -33.32 -36.07 45.26
N ARG A 269 -32.59 -36.87 44.47
CA ARG A 269 -31.32 -37.51 44.89
C ARG A 269 -30.11 -36.61 44.65
N PHE A 270 -30.29 -35.53 43.89
CA PHE A 270 -29.21 -34.61 43.59
C PHE A 270 -28.78 -33.87 44.86
N LYS A 271 -27.53 -34.07 45.25
CA LYS A 271 -26.90 -33.39 46.37
C LYS A 271 -25.48 -33.01 46.01
N LEU A 272 -25.09 -31.80 46.40
CA LEU A 272 -23.69 -31.41 46.36
C LEU A 272 -22.91 -32.18 47.42
N TRP A 273 -21.62 -32.41 47.17
CA TRP A 273 -20.74 -33.14 48.09
C TRP A 273 -20.84 -32.59 49.52
N LYS A 274 -21.14 -33.46 50.49
CA LYS A 274 -21.37 -33.16 51.92
C LYS A 274 -22.63 -32.33 52.27
N ARG A 275 -23.59 -32.13 51.35
CA ARG A 275 -24.88 -31.49 51.65
C ARG A 275 -26.03 -32.49 51.63
N ARG A 276 -27.11 -32.19 52.37
CA ARG A 276 -28.37 -32.94 52.27
C ARG A 276 -29.10 -32.57 50.97
N PRO A 277 -29.87 -33.48 50.38
CA PRO A 277 -30.71 -33.18 49.22
C PRO A 277 -31.75 -32.09 49.54
N LEU A 278 -32.30 -31.44 48.51
CA LEU A 278 -33.28 -30.36 48.67
C LEU A 278 -34.68 -30.97 48.86
N ASP A 279 -35.28 -30.78 50.05
CA ASP A 279 -36.57 -31.38 50.43
C ASP A 279 -37.80 -30.70 49.75
N ASN A 280 -37.59 -29.60 49.02
CA ASN A 280 -38.67 -28.75 48.48
C ASN A 280 -38.87 -28.90 46.97
N LEU A 281 -38.40 -29.99 46.35
CA LEU A 281 -38.67 -30.25 44.93
C LEU A 281 -40.04 -30.93 44.80
N PRO A 282 -40.91 -30.47 43.88
CA PRO A 282 -42.23 -31.08 43.69
C PRO A 282 -42.09 -32.57 43.35
N LEU A 283 -42.98 -33.39 43.89
CA LEU A 283 -43.13 -34.80 43.51
C LEU A 283 -43.55 -34.82 42.03
N ALA A 284 -42.75 -35.45 41.18
CA ALA A 284 -43.17 -35.87 39.85
C ALA A 284 -44.11 -37.08 39.98
#